data_AF-A0A3D4Q432-F1
#
_entry.id   AF-A0A3D4Q432-F1
#
_cell.length_a   1.000
_cell.length_b   1.000
_cell.length_c   1.000
_cell.angle_alpha   90.00
_cell.angle_beta   90.00
_cell.angle_gamma   90.00
#
_symmetry.space_group_name_H-M   'P 1'
#
loop_
_entity.id
_entity.type
_entity.pdbx_description
1 polymer ?
#
loop_
_entity_poly.entity_id
_entity_poly.type
_entity_poly.pdbx_seq_one_letter_code
_entity_poly.pdbx_strand_id
1 'polypeptide(L)'
;RIFPLFTINWLRNQGIQIECVKSFAVLDRAALIATLLLIPADFFTGTSWLTGVMALIAGALNALRLIGWSGWRTAREPLLWILHLGYGWIVVALLLKSAAAFNLAAPTAWQHALGVGAMGTLILGVMTRVALGHTGRTLTLPRFALAIYVAITLAALARVLAALQLLDYRVGLLVAATGWSLAFATFTLIYWPILTRPRADGRPG
;
A
#
# COMPACT_ATOMS: atom_id res chain seq x y z
N ARG A 1 1.89 10.92 -9.28
CA ARG A 1 0.79 10.89 -10.27
C ARG A 1 0.54 9.51 -10.89
N ILE A 2 1.31 8.47 -10.56
CA ILE A 2 1.24 7.16 -11.24
C ILE A 2 -0.07 6.40 -10.93
N PHE A 3 -0.53 6.39 -9.67
CA PHE A 3 -1.75 5.68 -9.26
C PHE A 3 -3.02 6.12 -10.01
N PRO A 4 -3.40 7.41 -10.05
CA PRO A 4 -4.58 7.83 -10.81
C PRO A 4 -4.43 7.59 -12.31
N LEU A 5 -3.22 7.68 -12.87
CA LEU A 5 -2.99 7.35 -14.28
C LEU A 5 -3.25 5.87 -14.58
N PHE A 6 -2.84 4.96 -13.69
CA PHE A 6 -3.15 3.54 -13.86
C PHE A 6 -4.65 3.27 -13.78
N THR A 7 -5.37 3.92 -12.87
CA THR A 7 -6.84 3.84 -12.79
C THR A 7 -7.51 4.38 -14.05
N ILE A 8 -7.10 5.54 -14.54
CA ILE A 8 -7.64 6.14 -15.76
C ILE A 8 -7.41 5.22 -16.96
N ASN A 9 -6.19 4.72 -17.14
CA ASN A 9 -5.85 3.85 -18.26
C ASN A 9 -6.65 2.54 -18.22
N TRP A 10 -6.80 1.94 -17.04
CA TRP A 10 -7.59 0.73 -16.89
C TRP A 10 -9.08 0.98 -17.17
N LEU A 11 -9.69 2.03 -16.59
CA LEU A 11 -11.10 2.36 -16.83
C LEU A 11 -11.37 2.66 -18.30
N ARG A 12 -10.47 3.41 -18.96
CA ARG A 12 -10.57 3.70 -20.40
C ARG A 12 -10.53 2.44 -21.24
N ASN A 13 -9.64 1.50 -20.93
CA ASN A 13 -9.56 0.21 -21.65
C ASN A 13 -10.80 -0.67 -21.45
N GLN A 14 -11.57 -0.45 -20.38
CA GLN A 14 -12.83 -1.13 -20.10
C GLN A 14 -14.06 -0.37 -20.63
N GLY A 15 -13.87 0.76 -21.33
CA GLY A 15 -14.97 1.60 -21.82
C GLY A 15 -15.74 2.34 -20.71
N ILE A 16 -15.18 2.45 -19.50
CA ILE A 16 -15.82 3.10 -18.35
C ILE A 16 -15.44 4.58 -18.32
N GLN A 17 -16.41 5.46 -18.00
CA GLN A 17 -16.18 6.90 -17.87
C GLN A 17 -15.15 7.23 -16.78
N ILE A 18 -14.16 8.05 -17.15
CA ILE A 18 -12.99 8.40 -16.31
C ILE A 18 -13.21 9.62 -15.41
N GLU A 19 -14.33 10.33 -15.57
CA GLU A 19 -14.69 11.56 -14.83
C GLU A 19 -14.79 11.34 -13.31
N CYS A 20 -14.98 10.09 -12.90
CA CYS A 20 -14.97 9.68 -11.50
C CYS A 20 -13.57 9.77 -10.85
N VAL A 21 -12.49 9.77 -11.63
CA VAL A 21 -11.11 9.89 -11.12
C VAL A 21 -10.73 11.37 -11.03
N LYS A 22 -10.61 11.87 -9.80
CA LYS A 22 -10.25 13.25 -9.49
C LYS A 22 -8.84 13.31 -8.92
N SER A 23 -7.97 14.12 -9.53
CA SER A 23 -6.62 14.39 -9.04
C SER A 23 -6.37 15.90 -9.05
N PHE A 24 -6.35 16.52 -7.87
CA PHE A 24 -6.11 17.95 -7.74
C PHE A 24 -4.65 18.21 -7.37
N ALA A 25 -3.94 19.02 -8.17
CA ALA A 25 -2.53 19.30 -7.95
C ALA A 25 -2.25 20.03 -6.63
N VAL A 26 -3.22 20.79 -6.10
CA VAL A 26 -3.13 21.45 -4.80
C VAL A 26 -3.21 20.43 -3.67
N LEU A 27 -4.19 19.51 -3.75
CA LEU A 27 -4.35 18.43 -2.77
C LEU A 27 -3.12 17.50 -2.75
N ASP A 28 -2.57 17.16 -3.92
CA ASP A 28 -1.35 16.36 -4.03
C ASP A 28 -0.17 17.01 -3.31
N ARG A 29 0.05 18.33 -3.55
CA ARG A 29 1.12 19.09 -2.90
C ARG A 29 0.89 19.21 -1.40
N ALA A 30 -0.32 19.54 -0.97
CA ALA A 30 -0.67 19.68 0.44
C ALA A 30 -0.45 18.36 1.20
N ALA A 31 -0.89 17.22 0.66
CA ALA A 31 -0.68 15.92 1.30
C ALA A 31 0.80 15.55 1.42
N LEU A 32 1.58 15.79 0.35
CA LEU A 32 3.03 15.52 0.35
C LEU A 32 3.75 16.41 1.36
N ILE A 33 3.48 17.72 1.36
CA ILE A 33 4.10 18.67 2.30
C ILE A 33 3.71 18.32 3.74
N ALA A 34 2.43 18.08 4.02
CA ALA A 34 1.97 17.71 5.36
C ALA A 34 2.64 16.42 5.87
N THR A 35 2.80 15.42 5.00
CA THR A 35 3.49 14.17 5.35
C THR A 35 4.98 14.38 5.55
N LEU A 36 5.63 15.19 4.71
CA LEU A 36 7.07 15.46 4.79
C LEU A 36 7.44 16.26 6.05
N LEU A 37 6.61 17.24 6.43
CA LEU A 37 6.82 18.07 7.62
C LEU A 37 6.74 17.28 8.94
N LEU A 38 6.14 16.08 8.93
CA LEU A 38 6.14 15.20 10.11
C LEU A 38 7.55 14.71 10.48
N ILE A 39 8.45 14.57 9.50
CA ILE A 39 9.81 14.06 9.75
C ILE A 39 10.59 15.00 10.68
N PRO A 40 10.75 16.31 10.35
CA PRO A 40 11.41 17.22 11.27
C PRO A 40 10.60 17.44 12.55
N ALA A 41 9.26 17.47 12.49
CA ALA A 41 8.44 17.65 13.69
C ALA A 41 8.64 16.51 14.71
N ASP A 42 8.68 15.26 14.26
CA ASP A 42 9.00 14.10 15.11
C ASP A 42 10.42 14.20 15.67
N PHE A 43 11.38 14.60 14.83
CA PHE A 43 12.78 14.68 15.25
C PHE A 43 12.99 15.68 16.40
N PHE A 44 12.33 16.84 16.34
CA PHE A 44 12.49 17.89 17.35
C PHE A 44 11.56 17.75 18.55
N THR A 45 10.34 17.21 18.37
CA THR A 45 9.31 17.21 19.42
C THR A 45 8.95 15.81 19.93
N GLY A 46 9.45 14.75 19.30
CA GLY A 46 9.06 13.38 19.60
C GLY A 46 7.56 13.14 19.34
N THR A 47 6.98 12.20 20.09
CA THR A 47 5.53 11.99 20.05
C THR A 47 4.83 13.04 20.90
N SER A 48 4.24 14.04 20.25
CA SER A 48 3.57 15.18 20.89
C SER A 48 2.18 15.44 20.29
N TRP A 49 1.33 16.19 21.00
CA TRP A 49 0.02 16.59 20.50
C TRP A 49 0.12 17.31 19.13
N LEU A 50 1.18 18.10 18.92
CA LEU A 50 1.44 18.80 17.65
C LEU A 50 1.67 17.79 16.51
N THR A 51 2.55 16.81 16.70
CA THR A 51 2.77 15.74 15.71
C THR A 51 1.52 14.90 15.48
N GLY A 52 0.68 14.75 16.52
CA GLY A 52 -0.62 14.09 16.44
C GLY A 52 -1.62 14.82 15.53
N VAL A 53 -1.75 16.14 15.68
CA VAL A 53 -2.59 16.98 14.82
C VAL A 53 -2.06 17.00 13.38
N MET A 54 -0.74 17.16 13.21
CA MET A 54 -0.11 17.13 11.89
C MET A 54 -0.34 15.78 11.19
N ALA A 55 -0.24 14.66 11.93
CA ALA A 55 -0.47 13.32 11.40
C ALA A 55 -1.94 13.12 11.01
N LEU A 56 -2.89 13.68 11.77
CA LEU A 56 -4.30 13.66 11.43
C LEU A 56 -4.57 14.41 10.12
N ILE A 57 -4.02 15.61 9.97
CA ILE A 57 -4.16 16.41 8.75
C ILE A 57 -3.54 15.68 7.55
N ALA A 58 -2.32 15.14 7.70
CA ALA A 58 -1.67 14.37 6.65
C ALA A 58 -2.49 13.12 6.29
N GLY A 59 -3.02 12.40 7.28
CA GLY A 59 -3.89 11.23 7.09
C GLY A 59 -5.16 11.60 6.31
N ALA A 60 -5.86 12.66 6.72
CA ALA A 60 -7.07 13.14 6.06
C ALA A 60 -6.80 13.56 4.60
N LEU A 61 -5.73 14.32 4.34
CA LEU A 61 -5.37 14.74 2.98
C LEU A 61 -5.03 13.54 2.09
N ASN A 62 -4.30 12.55 2.62
CA ASN A 62 -4.01 11.32 1.88
C ASN A 62 -5.25 10.45 1.67
N ALA A 63 -6.20 10.42 2.62
CA ALA A 63 -7.49 9.76 2.46
C ALA A 63 -8.30 10.40 1.33
N LEU A 64 -8.38 11.74 1.30
CA LEU A 64 -9.07 12.47 0.24
C LEU A 64 -8.46 12.20 -1.15
N ARG A 65 -7.13 12.09 -1.23
CA ARG A 65 -6.44 11.68 -2.47
C ARG A 65 -6.84 10.28 -2.90
N LEU A 66 -6.78 9.33 -1.97
CA LEU A 66 -7.14 7.94 -2.23
C LEU A 66 -8.61 7.81 -2.68
N ILE A 67 -9.51 8.58 -2.07
CA ILE A 67 -10.92 8.68 -2.48
C ILE A 67 -11.01 9.24 -3.90
N GLY A 68 -10.33 10.36 -4.18
CA GLY A 68 -10.31 10.97 -5.51
C GLY A 68 -9.82 10.01 -6.60
N TRP A 69 -8.90 9.11 -6.29
CA TRP A 69 -8.35 8.16 -7.25
C TRP A 69 -9.31 7.03 -7.64
N SER A 70 -10.45 6.88 -6.96
CA SER A 70 -11.49 5.90 -7.29
C SER A 70 -10.99 4.45 -7.41
N GLY A 71 -9.99 4.06 -6.60
CA GLY A 71 -9.33 2.76 -6.69
C GLY A 71 -10.27 1.56 -6.57
N TRP A 72 -11.37 1.69 -5.81
CA TRP A 72 -12.38 0.63 -5.65
C TRP A 72 -13.07 0.24 -6.96
N ARG A 73 -13.11 1.14 -7.96
CA ARG A 73 -13.66 0.82 -9.29
C ARG A 73 -12.79 -0.17 -10.06
N THR A 74 -11.57 -0.43 -9.58
CA THR A 74 -10.60 -1.35 -10.19
C THR A 74 -10.51 -2.69 -9.44
N ALA A 75 -11.53 -3.03 -8.63
CA ALA A 75 -11.55 -4.27 -7.85
C ALA A 75 -11.38 -5.56 -8.69
N ARG A 76 -11.72 -5.51 -9.99
CA ARG A 76 -11.51 -6.62 -10.93
C ARG A 76 -10.06 -6.78 -11.40
N GLU A 77 -9.18 -5.82 -11.10
CA GLU A 77 -7.77 -5.81 -11.51
C GLU A 77 -6.83 -5.87 -10.30
N PRO A 78 -6.37 -7.08 -9.92
CA PRO A 78 -5.47 -7.28 -8.78
C PRO A 78 -4.20 -6.45 -8.77
N LEU A 79 -3.54 -6.29 -9.92
CA LEU A 79 -2.31 -5.52 -10.03
C LEU A 79 -2.52 -4.02 -9.73
N LEU A 80 -3.78 -3.56 -9.69
CA LEU A 80 -4.13 -2.17 -9.48
C LEU A 80 -4.77 -1.93 -8.11
N TRP A 81 -5.69 -2.77 -7.65
CA TRP A 81 -6.27 -2.57 -6.34
C TRP A 81 -5.26 -2.78 -5.22
N ILE A 82 -4.25 -3.65 -5.39
CA ILE A 82 -3.19 -3.85 -4.39
C ILE A 82 -2.39 -2.59 -4.12
N LEU A 83 -2.18 -1.77 -5.15
CA LEU A 83 -1.51 -0.48 -5.04
C LEU A 83 -2.34 0.49 -4.22
N HIS A 84 -3.66 0.54 -4.44
CA HIS A 84 -4.57 1.35 -3.64
C HIS A 84 -4.67 0.87 -2.19
N LEU A 85 -4.64 -0.46 -1.96
CA LEU A 85 -4.59 -1.03 -0.62
C LEU A 85 -3.32 -0.63 0.12
N GLY A 86 -2.15 -0.75 -0.53
CA GLY A 86 -0.87 -0.32 0.03
C GLY A 86 -0.85 1.17 0.36
N TYR A 87 -1.47 2.01 -0.47
CA TYR A 87 -1.65 3.43 -0.16
C TYR A 87 -2.65 3.67 0.98
N GLY A 88 -3.72 2.87 1.06
CA GLY A 88 -4.66 2.87 2.17
C GLY A 88 -3.97 2.61 3.51
N TRP A 89 -2.98 1.72 3.53
CA TRP A 89 -2.16 1.51 4.72
C TRP A 89 -1.33 2.73 5.14
N ILE A 90 -0.91 3.61 4.22
CA ILE A 90 -0.26 4.90 4.57
C ILE A 90 -1.26 5.78 5.33
N VAL A 91 -2.51 5.85 4.85
CA VAL A 91 -3.58 6.59 5.54
C VAL A 91 -3.80 6.02 6.94
N VAL A 92 -3.95 4.70 7.05
CA VAL A 92 -4.13 4.01 8.34
C VAL A 92 -2.95 4.28 9.27
N ALA A 93 -1.71 4.21 8.79
CA ALA A 93 -0.52 4.50 9.58
C ALA A 93 -0.53 5.94 10.13
N LEU A 94 -0.86 6.93 9.30
CA LEU A 94 -0.93 8.33 9.74
C LEU A 94 -2.03 8.57 10.79
N LEU A 95 -3.19 7.92 10.62
CA LEU A 95 -4.28 7.99 11.59
C LEU A 95 -3.90 7.29 12.92
N LEU A 96 -3.26 6.12 12.86
CA LEU A 96 -2.74 5.43 14.04
C LEU A 96 -1.66 6.24 14.75
N LYS A 97 -0.81 6.96 14.00
CA LYS A 97 0.19 7.85 14.57
C LYS A 97 -0.46 9.01 15.31
N SER A 98 -1.52 9.59 14.74
CA SER A 98 -2.34 10.59 15.42
C SER A 98 -2.96 10.03 16.70
N ALA A 99 -3.60 8.87 16.62
CA ALA A 99 -4.20 8.19 17.77
C ALA A 99 -3.17 7.92 18.88
N ALA A 100 -1.96 7.49 18.54
CA ALA A 100 -0.89 7.27 19.50
C ALA A 100 -0.47 8.56 20.23
N ALA A 101 -0.41 9.69 19.53
CA ALA A 101 -0.09 10.99 20.14
C ALA A 101 -1.15 11.47 21.16
N PHE A 102 -2.37 10.94 21.07
CA PHE A 102 -3.46 11.21 22.02
C PHE A 102 -3.73 10.03 22.98
N ASN A 103 -2.81 9.07 23.09
CA ASN A 103 -2.94 7.87 23.92
C ASN A 103 -4.16 6.98 23.59
N LEU A 104 -4.68 7.06 22.37
CA LEU A 104 -5.82 6.26 21.88
C LEU A 104 -5.38 4.96 21.20
N ALA A 105 -4.09 4.80 20.92
CA ALA A 105 -3.52 3.60 20.30
C ALA A 105 -2.09 3.36 20.80
N ALA A 106 -1.60 2.12 20.66
CA ALA A 106 -0.22 1.79 21.04
C ALA A 106 0.80 2.59 20.19
N PRO A 107 1.89 3.11 20.79
CA PRO A 107 2.88 3.94 20.09
C PRO A 107 3.55 3.29 18.87
N THR A 108 3.60 1.96 18.81
CA THR A 108 4.23 1.21 17.71
C THR A 108 3.25 0.75 16.64
N ALA A 109 1.93 0.90 16.84
CA ALA A 109 0.92 0.40 15.91
C ALA A 109 1.05 1.03 14.51
N TRP A 110 1.32 2.33 14.46
CA TRP A 110 1.51 3.05 13.19
C TRP A 110 2.74 2.56 12.42
N GLN A 111 3.81 2.16 13.10
CA GLN A 111 5.04 1.64 12.48
C GLN A 111 4.77 0.30 11.80
N HIS A 112 3.92 -0.55 12.39
CA HIS A 112 3.51 -1.81 11.77
C HIS A 112 2.58 -1.61 10.58
N ALA A 113 1.64 -0.67 10.68
CA ALA A 113 0.79 -0.27 9.56
C ALA A 113 1.62 0.32 8.41
N LEU A 114 2.65 1.12 8.69
CA LEU A 114 3.54 1.69 7.68
C LEU A 114 4.48 0.64 7.08
N GLY A 115 5.14 -0.17 7.91
CA GLY A 115 6.12 -1.16 7.49
C GLY A 115 5.48 -2.36 6.79
N VAL A 116 4.77 -3.21 7.55
CA VAL A 116 4.18 -4.43 7.01
C VAL A 116 3.00 -4.11 6.10
N GLY A 117 2.13 -3.19 6.53
CA GLY A 117 0.96 -2.76 5.78
C GLY A 117 1.32 -2.03 4.49
N ALA A 118 1.87 -0.82 4.58
CA ALA A 118 2.09 0.01 3.41
C ALA A 118 3.29 -0.45 2.58
N MET A 119 4.49 -0.51 3.18
CA MET A 119 5.71 -0.79 2.42
C MET A 119 5.70 -2.22 1.86
N GLY A 120 5.38 -3.23 2.69
CA GLY A 120 5.26 -4.62 2.22
C GLY A 120 4.29 -4.79 1.06
N THR A 121 3.08 -4.23 1.19
CA THR A 121 2.06 -4.30 0.14
C THR A 121 2.45 -3.54 -1.13
N LEU A 122 2.99 -2.32 -1.01
CA LEU A 122 3.40 -1.51 -2.16
C LEU A 122 4.58 -2.13 -2.89
N ILE A 123 5.58 -2.65 -2.17
CA ILE A 123 6.73 -3.32 -2.75
C ILE A 123 6.26 -4.52 -3.58
N LEU A 124 5.46 -5.42 -3.01
CA LEU A 124 4.92 -6.57 -3.74
C LEU A 124 4.04 -6.14 -4.92
N GLY A 125 3.17 -5.14 -4.74
CA GLY A 125 2.31 -4.61 -5.81
C GLY A 125 3.10 -4.02 -6.98
N VAL A 126 4.19 -3.30 -6.71
CA VAL A 126 5.06 -2.74 -7.75
C VAL A 126 5.90 -3.86 -8.39
N MET A 127 6.53 -4.73 -7.61
CA MET A 127 7.37 -5.81 -8.12
C MET A 127 6.59 -6.73 -9.06
N THR A 128 5.39 -7.16 -8.66
CA THR A 128 4.52 -8.02 -9.48
C THR A 128 4.16 -7.37 -10.82
N ARG A 129 3.87 -6.07 -10.83
CA ARG A 129 3.54 -5.31 -12.04
C ARG A 129 4.76 -5.05 -12.93
N VAL A 130 5.86 -4.59 -12.34
CA VAL A 130 7.12 -4.27 -13.02
C VAL A 130 7.71 -5.52 -13.66
N ALA A 131 7.68 -6.66 -12.96
CA ALA A 131 8.17 -7.92 -13.50
C ALA A 131 7.43 -8.34 -14.79
N LEU A 132 6.11 -8.15 -14.86
CA LEU A 132 5.35 -8.42 -16.08
C LEU A 132 5.65 -7.39 -17.18
N GLY A 133 5.57 -6.10 -16.85
CA GLY A 133 5.73 -5.01 -17.82
C GLY A 133 7.12 -4.97 -18.46
N HIS A 134 8.18 -5.15 -17.66
CA HIS A 134 9.55 -5.13 -18.17
C HIS A 134 9.96 -6.44 -18.85
N THR A 135 9.21 -7.52 -18.68
CA THR A 135 9.49 -8.78 -19.41
C THR A 135 8.63 -8.95 -20.68
N GLY A 136 7.92 -7.89 -21.09
CA GLY A 136 7.08 -7.89 -22.29
C GLY A 136 5.84 -8.78 -22.18
N ARG A 137 5.46 -9.19 -20.96
CA ARG A 137 4.30 -10.04 -20.72
C ARG A 137 3.05 -9.18 -20.50
N THR A 138 1.89 -9.79 -20.73
CA THR A 138 0.60 -9.13 -20.45
C THR A 138 0.54 -8.72 -18.97
N LEU A 139 0.01 -7.52 -18.71
CA LEU A 139 -0.21 -7.00 -17.36
C LEU A 139 -1.45 -7.65 -16.72
N THR A 140 -1.38 -8.96 -16.56
CA THR A 140 -2.41 -9.80 -15.96
C THR A 140 -1.77 -10.64 -14.88
N LEU A 141 -2.37 -10.65 -13.68
CA LEU A 141 -1.81 -11.37 -12.55
C LEU A 141 -1.71 -12.89 -12.87
N PRO A 142 -0.54 -13.53 -12.73
CA PRO A 142 -0.39 -14.96 -12.98
C PRO A 142 -1.31 -15.80 -12.09
N ARG A 143 -1.61 -17.02 -12.54
CA ARG A 143 -2.38 -17.99 -11.74
C ARG A 143 -1.70 -18.17 -10.37
N PHE A 144 -2.50 -18.19 -9.31
CA PHE A 144 -2.05 -18.30 -7.90
C PHE A 144 -1.32 -17.09 -7.32
N ALA A 145 -0.88 -16.11 -8.11
CA ALA A 145 -0.19 -14.93 -7.58
C ALA A 145 -1.10 -14.04 -6.71
N LEU A 146 -2.42 -14.23 -6.74
CA LEU A 146 -3.34 -13.59 -5.79
C LEU A 146 -3.04 -13.97 -4.33
N ALA A 147 -2.50 -15.18 -4.11
CA ALA A 147 -2.09 -15.64 -2.77
C ALA A 147 -1.03 -14.74 -2.15
N ILE A 148 -0.17 -14.09 -2.95
CA ILE A 148 0.82 -13.11 -2.49
C ILE A 148 0.11 -11.95 -1.78
N TYR A 149 -0.94 -11.41 -2.40
CA TYR A 149 -1.67 -10.25 -1.91
C TYR A 149 -2.53 -10.60 -0.70
N VAL A 150 -3.14 -11.79 -0.69
CA VAL A 150 -3.88 -12.28 0.46
C VAL A 150 -2.94 -12.46 1.65
N ALA A 151 -1.79 -13.12 1.45
CA ALA A 151 -0.83 -13.40 2.51
C ALA A 151 -0.23 -12.12 3.12
N ILE A 152 0.16 -11.13 2.31
CA ILE A 152 0.68 -9.85 2.84
C ILE A 152 -0.41 -9.05 3.57
N THR A 153 -1.66 -9.10 3.08
CA THR A 153 -2.79 -8.40 3.72
C THR A 153 -3.09 -9.02 5.08
N LEU A 154 -3.14 -10.36 5.17
CA LEU A 154 -3.32 -11.07 6.44
C LEU A 154 -2.17 -10.79 7.40
N ALA A 155 -0.92 -10.73 6.89
CA ALA A 155 0.23 -10.41 7.72
C ALA A 155 0.15 -9.00 8.33
N ALA A 156 -0.22 -8.01 7.50
CA ALA A 156 -0.41 -6.63 7.95
C ALA A 156 -1.54 -6.50 8.98
N LEU A 157 -2.70 -7.10 8.70
CA LEU A 157 -3.85 -7.08 9.62
C LEU A 157 -3.49 -7.71 10.95
N ALA A 158 -2.96 -8.94 10.95
CA ALA A 158 -2.57 -9.63 12.18
C ALA A 158 -1.56 -8.83 12.99
N ARG A 159 -0.55 -8.22 12.33
CA ARG A 159 0.48 -7.45 13.02
C ARG A 159 -0.06 -6.18 13.66
N VAL A 160 -0.96 -5.47 12.97
CA VAL A 160 -1.57 -4.23 13.47
C VAL A 160 -2.58 -4.55 14.57
N LEU A 161 -3.42 -5.57 14.42
CA LEU A 161 -4.37 -5.99 15.46
C LEU A 161 -3.66 -6.43 16.74
N ALA A 162 -2.55 -7.16 16.63
CA ALA A 162 -1.71 -7.50 17.78
C ALA A 162 -1.10 -6.27 18.45
N ALA A 163 -0.65 -5.27 17.67
CA ALA A 163 -0.13 -4.02 18.21
C ALA A 163 -1.22 -3.20 18.93
N LEU A 164 -2.47 -3.28 18.46
CA LEU A 164 -3.64 -2.65 19.08
C LEU A 164 -4.23 -3.44 20.25
N GLN A 165 -3.62 -4.58 20.62
CA GLN A 165 -4.12 -5.48 21.67
C GLN A 165 -5.53 -6.04 21.38
N LEU A 166 -5.96 -6.03 20.11
CA LEU A 166 -7.22 -6.61 19.64
C LEU A 166 -7.07 -8.09 19.24
N LEU A 167 -5.84 -8.57 19.16
CA LEU A 167 -5.47 -9.95 18.89
C LEU A 167 -4.33 -10.33 19.85
N ASP A 168 -4.30 -11.58 20.31
CA ASP A 168 -3.20 -12.08 21.13
C ASP A 168 -1.85 -11.82 20.43
N TYR A 169 -0.87 -11.32 21.20
CA TYR A 169 0.41 -10.91 20.65
C TYR A 169 1.16 -12.07 19.97
N ARG A 170 1.18 -13.25 20.59
CA ARG A 170 1.91 -14.41 20.06
C ARG A 170 1.24 -14.94 18.80
N VAL A 171 -0.09 -15.06 18.82
CA VAL A 171 -0.88 -15.48 17.66
C VAL A 171 -0.72 -14.49 16.51
N GLY A 172 -0.90 -13.19 16.76
CA GLY A 172 -0.79 -12.17 15.73
C GLY A 172 0.62 -12.04 15.17
N LEU A 173 1.66 -12.20 15.99
CA LEU A 173 3.04 -12.24 15.52
C LEU A 173 3.31 -13.46 14.63
N LEU A 174 2.80 -14.64 15.01
CA LEU A 174 3.00 -15.87 14.23
C LEU A 174 2.26 -15.82 12.89
N VAL A 175 1.02 -15.33 12.87
CA VAL A 175 0.26 -15.09 11.62
C VAL A 175 0.95 -14.03 10.76
N ALA A 176 1.47 -12.97 11.36
CA ALA A 176 2.21 -11.94 10.64
C ALA A 176 3.49 -12.48 9.98
N ALA A 177 4.30 -13.22 10.73
CA ALA A 177 5.54 -13.79 10.24
C ALA A 177 5.30 -14.84 9.15
N THR A 178 4.33 -15.73 9.34
CA THR A 178 3.97 -16.75 8.35
C THR A 178 3.39 -16.13 7.09
N GLY A 179 2.44 -15.19 7.21
CA GLY A 179 1.86 -14.49 6.06
C GLY A 179 2.90 -13.69 5.27
N TRP A 180 3.82 -13.00 5.96
CA TRP A 180 4.93 -12.29 5.32
C TRP A 180 5.83 -13.24 4.54
N SER A 181 6.32 -14.29 5.19
CA SER A 181 7.21 -15.27 4.55
C SER A 181 6.53 -15.97 3.38
N LEU A 182 5.25 -16.34 3.51
CA LEU A 182 4.48 -16.95 2.43
C LEU A 182 4.30 -15.99 1.24
N ALA A 183 4.03 -14.71 1.49
CA ALA A 183 3.87 -13.72 0.42
C ALA A 183 5.15 -13.60 -0.42
N PHE A 184 6.30 -13.43 0.24
CA PHE A 184 7.59 -13.29 -0.45
C PHE A 184 8.07 -14.61 -1.07
N ALA A 185 7.89 -15.76 -0.41
CA ALA A 185 8.22 -17.05 -0.98
C ALA A 185 7.39 -17.34 -2.24
N THR A 186 6.07 -17.10 -2.18
CA THR A 186 5.17 -17.28 -3.32
C THR A 186 5.52 -16.34 -4.47
N PHE A 187 5.84 -15.07 -4.15
CA PHE A 187 6.34 -14.13 -5.15
C PHE A 187 7.59 -14.67 -5.85
N THR A 188 8.61 -15.08 -5.08
CA THR A 188 9.86 -15.60 -5.64
C THR A 188 9.62 -16.82 -6.52
N LEU A 189 8.83 -17.80 -6.06
CA LEU A 189 8.55 -19.02 -6.82
C LEU A 189 7.83 -18.74 -8.15
N ILE A 190 6.85 -17.82 -8.17
CA ILE A 190 6.09 -17.50 -9.38
C ILE A 190 6.89 -16.60 -10.33
N TYR A 191 7.58 -15.59 -9.80
CA TYR A 191 8.21 -14.54 -10.60
C TYR A 191 9.66 -14.83 -10.97
N TRP A 192 10.35 -15.76 -10.31
CA TRP A 192 11.67 -16.23 -10.71
C TRP A 192 11.74 -16.66 -12.19
N PRO A 193 10.90 -17.59 -12.68
CA PRO A 193 10.93 -17.97 -14.10
C PRO A 193 10.48 -16.84 -15.04
N ILE A 194 9.65 -15.90 -14.58
CA ILE A 194 9.25 -14.74 -15.37
C ILE A 194 10.46 -13.83 -15.61
N LEU A 195 11.24 -13.57 -14.55
CA LEU A 195 12.38 -12.66 -14.59
C LEU A 195 13.64 -13.28 -15.21
N THR A 196 13.77 -14.60 -15.22
CA THR A 196 14.98 -15.29 -15.72
C THR A 196 14.83 -15.86 -17.14
N ARG A 197 13.62 -15.90 -17.69
CA ARG A 197 13.38 -16.32 -19.08
C ARG A 197 13.41 -15.12 -20.02
N PRO A 198 13.80 -15.32 -21.30
CA PRO A 198 13.74 -14.29 -22.31
C PRO A 198 12.37 -13.59 -22.34
N ARG A 199 12.40 -12.31 -22.66
CA ARG A 199 11.17 -11.52 -22.83
C ARG A 199 10.20 -12.18 -23.80
N ALA A 200 8.91 -12.06 -23.49
CA ALA A 200 7.84 -12.61 -24.33
C ALA A 200 7.66 -11.84 -25.66
N ASP A 201 8.18 -10.61 -25.75
CA ASP A 201 8.09 -9.74 -26.93
C ASP A 201 9.31 -9.83 -27.87
N GLY A 202 10.28 -10.70 -27.56
CA GLY A 202 11.49 -10.92 -28.38
C GLY A 202 12.49 -9.76 -28.41
N ARG A 203 12.28 -8.71 -27.59
CA ARG A 203 13.23 -7.59 -27.48
C ARG A 203 14.43 -7.96 -26.60
N PRO A 204 15.54 -7.20 -26.63
CA PRO A 204 16.67 -7.42 -25.72
C PRO A 204 16.23 -7.30 -24.24
N GLY A 205 16.71 -8.24 -23.42
CA GLY A 205 16.42 -8.32 -21.98
C GLY A 205 16.00 -9.70 -21.54
#